data_AF-A0A535B158-F1
#
_entry.id   AF-A0A535B158-F1
#
_cell.length_a   1.000
_cell.length_b   1.000
_cell.length_c   1.000
_cell.angle_alpha   90.00
_cell.angle_beta   90.00
_cell.angle_gamma   90.00
#
_symmetry.space_group_name_H-M   'P 1'
#
loop_
_entity.id
_entity.type
_entity.pdbx_description
1 polymer ?
#
loop_
_entity_poly.entity_id
_entity_poly.type
_entity_poly.pdbx_seq_one_letter_code
_entity_poly.pdbx_strand_id
1 'polypeptide(L)'
;WAASTLATQADQMPRTALARIVAVIWMFASVVFIAYFTAAVTSSLTIQQLHGDINGPEDLPGKRVATVQGSTSAEYLRRHNVDPTEFPKVEDAFQAIQQGQADAVIYDAPVLLYYASHEGKGKVQTVGNIFRKESYGILFPSNSPYRKRVNEALLKIRENGTYDQLYTKWFGAHAS
;
A
#
# COMPACT_ATOMS: atom_id res chain seq x y z
N TRP A 1 -25.10 -41.53 12.69
CA TRP A 1 -23.71 -41.41 12.24
C TRP A 1 -22.81 -40.54 13.12
N ALA A 2 -23.35 -39.66 14.00
CA ALA A 2 -22.54 -38.91 14.98
C ALA A 2 -22.36 -39.63 16.34
N ALA A 3 -23.31 -40.49 16.73
CA ALA A 3 -23.22 -41.22 18.02
C ALA A 3 -22.14 -42.31 18.03
N SER A 4 -21.84 -42.93 16.88
CA SER A 4 -20.84 -43.98 16.77
C SER A 4 -19.40 -43.45 16.79
N THR A 5 -19.16 -42.24 16.28
CA THR A 5 -17.83 -41.61 16.32
C THR A 5 -17.47 -41.09 17.72
N LEU A 6 -18.45 -40.57 18.45
CA LEU A 6 -18.32 -40.21 19.86
C LEU A 6 -18.02 -41.43 20.75
N ALA A 7 -18.67 -42.57 20.49
CA ALA A 7 -18.44 -43.81 21.22
C ALA A 7 -17.03 -44.39 20.99
N THR A 8 -16.49 -44.30 19.76
CA THR A 8 -15.13 -44.78 19.47
C THR A 8 -14.02 -43.90 20.07
N GLN A 9 -14.28 -42.62 20.31
CA GLN A 9 -13.31 -41.73 20.97
C GLN A 9 -13.32 -41.86 22.50
N ALA A 10 -14.44 -42.28 23.08
CA ALA A 10 -14.56 -42.46 24.53
C ALA A 10 -13.66 -43.58 25.08
N ASP A 11 -13.35 -44.60 24.27
CA ASP A 11 -12.54 -45.75 24.69
C ASP A 11 -11.02 -45.44 24.77
N GLN A 12 -10.59 -44.29 24.23
CA GLN A 12 -9.20 -43.82 24.31
C GLN A 12 -8.92 -42.88 25.49
N MET A 13 -9.90 -42.64 26.37
CA MET A 13 -9.69 -41.75 27.52
C MET A 13 -8.76 -42.39 28.57
N PRO A 14 -7.69 -41.71 29.01
CA PRO A 14 -6.79 -42.25 30.01
C PRO A 14 -7.55 -42.56 31.32
N ARG A 15 -7.40 -43.80 31.80
CA ARG A 15 -8.14 -44.32 32.97
C ARG A 15 -7.57 -43.84 34.31
N THR A 16 -6.32 -43.35 34.35
CA THR A 16 -5.66 -42.84 35.57
C THR A 16 -5.84 -41.32 35.73
N ALA A 17 -6.06 -40.86 36.97
CA ALA A 17 -6.32 -39.45 37.28
C ALA A 17 -5.20 -38.50 36.79
N LEU A 18 -3.95 -38.94 36.86
CA LEU A 18 -2.77 -38.18 36.43
C LEU A 18 -2.76 -37.98 34.90
N ALA A 19 -3.10 -39.02 34.15
CA ALA A 19 -3.17 -38.95 32.69
C ALA A 19 -4.37 -38.12 32.19
N ARG A 20 -5.45 -38.01 32.97
CA ARG A 20 -6.54 -37.06 32.69
C ARG A 20 -6.10 -35.61 32.85
N ILE A 21 -5.32 -35.29 33.89
CA ILE A 21 -4.77 -33.93 34.08
C ILE A 21 -3.86 -33.55 32.91
N VAL A 22 -2.97 -34.46 32.50
CA VAL A 22 -2.09 -34.25 31.34
C VAL A 22 -2.91 -34.06 30.06
N ALA A 23 -3.95 -34.87 29.84
CA ALA A 23 -4.83 -34.74 28.68
C ALA A 23 -5.57 -33.38 28.65
N VAL A 24 -6.02 -32.87 29.80
CA VAL A 24 -6.66 -31.55 29.90
C VAL A 24 -5.67 -30.44 29.58
N ILE A 25 -4.45 -30.48 30.13
CA ILE A 25 -3.39 -29.52 29.79
C ILE A 25 -3.08 -29.56 28.29
N TRP A 26 -2.99 -30.76 27.70
CA TRP A 26 -2.74 -30.94 26.28
C TRP A 26 -3.88 -30.43 25.39
N MET A 27 -5.14 -30.62 25.80
CA MET A 27 -6.30 -30.05 25.12
C MET A 27 -6.24 -28.52 25.14
N PHE A 28 -5.95 -27.90 26.30
CA PHE A 28 -5.79 -26.46 26.39
C PHE A 28 -4.64 -25.94 25.52
N ALA A 29 -3.49 -26.61 25.55
CA ALA A 29 -2.35 -26.27 24.69
C ALA A 29 -2.70 -26.35 23.19
N SER A 30 -3.46 -27.38 22.79
CA SER A 30 -3.90 -27.56 21.40
C SER A 30 -4.88 -26.46 20.97
N VAL A 31 -5.83 -26.07 21.82
CA VAL A 31 -6.77 -24.98 21.53
C VAL A 31 -6.03 -23.64 21.38
N VAL A 32 -5.07 -23.35 22.28
CA VAL A 32 -4.24 -22.15 22.20
C VAL A 32 -3.40 -22.15 20.91
N PHE A 33 -2.83 -23.28 20.54
CA PHE A 33 -2.06 -23.42 19.30
C PHE A 33 -2.91 -23.17 18.05
N ILE A 34 -4.09 -23.79 17.96
CA ILE A 34 -5.01 -23.60 16.82
C ILE A 34 -5.46 -22.15 16.74
N ALA A 35 -5.79 -21.52 17.87
CA ALA A 35 -6.17 -20.11 17.92
C ALA A 35 -5.03 -19.19 17.46
N TYR A 36 -3.80 -19.43 17.92
CA TYR A 36 -2.62 -18.68 17.49
C TYR A 36 -2.34 -18.85 16.00
N PHE A 37 -2.38 -20.09 15.49
CA PHE A 37 -2.17 -20.37 14.08
C PHE A 37 -3.23 -19.70 13.21
N THR A 38 -4.51 -19.81 13.58
CA THR A 38 -5.61 -19.16 12.87
C THR A 38 -5.46 -17.63 12.88
N ALA A 39 -5.07 -17.04 14.02
CA ALA A 39 -4.82 -15.61 14.13
C ALA A 39 -3.64 -15.16 13.26
N ALA A 40 -2.55 -15.93 13.22
CA ALA A 40 -1.37 -15.64 12.39
C ALA A 40 -1.71 -15.70 10.90
N VAL A 41 -2.43 -16.75 10.46
CA VAL A 41 -2.88 -16.88 9.06
C VAL A 41 -3.85 -15.75 8.69
N THR A 42 -4.83 -15.47 9.56
CA THR A 42 -5.80 -14.39 9.33
C THR A 42 -5.12 -13.03 9.24
N SER A 43 -4.16 -12.75 10.12
CA SER A 43 -3.35 -11.53 10.08
C SER A 43 -2.56 -11.42 8.77
N SER A 44 -1.88 -12.49 8.35
CA SER A 44 -1.13 -12.51 7.09
C SER A 44 -2.02 -12.27 5.87
N LEU A 45 -3.19 -12.91 5.81
CA LEU A 45 -4.16 -12.71 4.72
C LEU A 45 -4.72 -11.28 4.73
N THR A 46 -4.96 -10.72 5.92
CA THR A 46 -5.43 -9.33 6.06
C THR A 46 -4.35 -8.36 5.56
N ILE A 47 -3.07 -8.58 5.90
CA ILE A 47 -1.96 -7.75 5.42
C ILE A 47 -1.80 -7.85 3.90
N GLN A 48 -2.01 -9.01 3.29
CA GLN A 48 -1.99 -9.20 1.83
C GLN A 48 -3.22 -8.62 1.13
N GLN A 49 -4.37 -8.56 1.79
CA GLN A 49 -5.52 -7.82 1.26
C GLN A 49 -5.32 -6.32 1.34
N LEU A 50 -4.57 -5.86 2.35
CA LEU A 50 -4.20 -4.45 2.53
C LEU A 50 -3.06 -4.03 1.60
N HIS A 51 -2.05 -4.87 1.37
CA HIS A 51 -0.98 -4.64 0.39
C HIS A 51 -1.28 -5.48 -0.83
N GLY A 52 -1.85 -4.86 -1.87
CA GLY A 52 -2.15 -5.53 -3.12
C GLY A 52 -0.94 -6.22 -3.75
N ASP A 53 -1.18 -6.90 -4.87
CA ASP A 53 -0.21 -7.72 -5.61
C ASP A 53 0.99 -6.94 -6.20
N ILE A 54 1.04 -5.62 -5.96
CA ILE A 54 2.05 -4.69 -6.45
C ILE A 54 2.54 -3.89 -5.24
N ASN A 55 3.81 -4.07 -4.88
CA ASN A 55 4.44 -3.36 -3.75
C ASN A 55 5.52 -2.39 -4.22
N GLY A 56 6.01 -2.55 -5.45
CA GLY A 56 7.04 -1.69 -6.01
C GLY A 56 7.15 -1.79 -7.54
N PRO A 57 8.05 -1.00 -8.15
CA PRO A 57 8.32 -1.03 -9.59
C PRO A 57 8.73 -2.40 -10.12
N GLU A 58 9.36 -3.23 -9.29
CA GLU A 58 9.78 -4.60 -9.59
C GLU A 58 8.63 -5.57 -9.86
N ASP A 59 7.43 -5.28 -9.35
CA ASP A 59 6.24 -6.12 -9.52
C ASP A 59 5.40 -5.74 -10.76
N LEU A 60 5.80 -4.67 -11.47
CA LEU A 60 5.10 -4.16 -12.65
C LEU A 60 5.21 -5.04 -13.91
N PRO A 61 6.30 -5.79 -14.17
CA PRO A 61 6.38 -6.66 -15.33
C PRO A 61 5.23 -7.68 -15.37
N GLY A 62 4.50 -7.71 -16.50
CA GLY A 62 3.33 -8.59 -16.68
C GLY A 62 2.02 -8.05 -16.09
N LYS A 63 2.02 -6.86 -15.48
CA LYS A 63 0.80 -6.15 -15.02
C LYS A 63 0.36 -5.11 -16.05
N ARG A 64 -0.91 -4.72 -16.01
CA ARG A 64 -1.45 -3.64 -16.85
C ARG A 64 -1.16 -2.30 -16.18
N VAL A 65 -0.19 -1.56 -16.68
CA VAL A 65 0.23 -0.28 -16.09
C VAL A 65 -0.30 0.86 -16.92
N ALA A 66 -0.95 1.84 -16.28
CA ALA A 66 -1.38 3.07 -16.91
C ALA A 66 -0.40 4.22 -16.57
N THR A 67 -0.16 5.09 -17.53
CA THR A 67 0.65 6.31 -17.32
C THR A 67 0.20 7.42 -18.27
N VAL A 68 0.80 8.60 -18.15
CA VAL A 68 0.53 9.73 -19.05
C VAL A 68 1.52 9.73 -20.22
N GLN A 69 1.00 9.91 -21.42
CA GLN A 69 1.77 9.96 -22.66
C GLN A 69 2.87 11.03 -22.60
N GLY A 70 4.08 10.68 -23.01
CA GLY A 70 5.21 11.61 -23.06
C GLY A 70 5.72 12.10 -21.69
N SER A 71 5.29 11.49 -20.60
CA SER A 71 5.78 11.81 -19.25
C SER A 71 7.13 11.15 -18.94
N THR A 72 7.80 11.64 -17.88
CA THR A 72 8.99 11.00 -17.31
C THR A 72 8.71 9.58 -16.83
N SER A 73 7.47 9.29 -16.45
CA SER A 73 6.99 7.96 -16.04
C SER A 73 6.86 7.00 -17.22
N ALA A 74 6.32 7.46 -18.35
CA ALA A 74 6.26 6.66 -19.59
C ALA A 74 7.66 6.28 -20.10
N GLU A 75 8.62 7.19 -19.99
CA GLU A 75 10.01 6.89 -20.32
C GLU A 75 10.64 5.87 -19.35
N TYR A 76 10.38 6.02 -18.04
CA TYR A 76 10.86 5.08 -17.02
C TYR A 76 10.34 3.67 -17.29
N LEU A 77 9.04 3.49 -17.51
CA LEU A 77 8.44 2.17 -17.74
C LEU A 77 9.02 1.48 -18.97
N ARG A 78 9.17 2.22 -20.08
CA ARG A 78 9.79 1.68 -21.31
C ARG A 78 11.22 1.23 -21.10
N ARG A 79 12.03 1.97 -20.31
CA ARG A 79 13.41 1.57 -19.97
C ARG A 79 13.47 0.33 -19.09
N HIS A 80 12.41 0.07 -18.32
CA HIS A 80 12.28 -1.10 -17.43
C HIS A 80 11.49 -2.25 -18.07
N ASN A 81 11.30 -2.22 -19.39
CA ASN A 81 10.68 -3.31 -20.15
C ASN A 81 9.22 -3.59 -19.74
N VAL A 82 8.53 -2.56 -19.24
CA VAL A 82 7.09 -2.54 -18.98
C VAL A 82 6.45 -1.72 -20.09
N ASP A 83 5.42 -2.29 -20.75
CA ASP A 83 4.67 -1.60 -21.79
C ASP A 83 3.41 -0.96 -21.18
N PRO A 84 3.38 0.37 -21.00
CA PRO A 84 2.25 1.01 -20.37
C PRO A 84 1.14 1.37 -21.36
N THR A 85 -0.09 1.34 -20.87
CA THR A 85 -1.20 2.04 -21.52
C THR A 85 -1.03 3.54 -21.27
N GLU A 86 -0.60 4.26 -22.30
CA GLU A 86 -0.41 5.71 -22.24
C GLU A 86 -1.74 6.44 -22.48
N PHE A 87 -2.08 7.34 -21.58
CA PHE A 87 -3.25 8.20 -21.68
C PHE A 87 -2.84 9.67 -21.92
N PRO A 88 -3.65 10.47 -22.64
CA PRO A 88 -3.37 11.89 -22.83
C PRO A 88 -3.39 12.69 -21.52
N LYS A 89 -4.19 12.25 -20.54
CA LYS A 89 -4.39 12.91 -19.26
C LYS A 89 -4.31 11.92 -18.10
N VAL A 90 -3.90 12.40 -16.93
CA VAL A 90 -3.77 11.56 -15.73
C VAL A 90 -5.14 11.12 -15.20
N GLU A 91 -6.18 11.93 -15.40
CA GLU A 91 -7.55 11.63 -15.00
C GLU A 91 -8.09 10.38 -15.72
N ASP A 92 -7.72 10.19 -16.98
CA ASP A 92 -8.10 9.01 -17.76
C ASP A 92 -7.40 7.75 -17.21
N ALA A 93 -6.14 7.86 -16.79
CA ALA A 93 -5.42 6.78 -16.12
C ALA A 93 -6.05 6.43 -14.76
N PHE A 94 -6.54 7.43 -14.02
CA PHE A 94 -7.29 7.23 -12.78
C PHE A 94 -8.64 6.54 -13.01
N GLN A 95 -9.33 6.83 -14.11
CA GLN A 95 -10.54 6.10 -14.47
C GLN A 95 -10.23 4.66 -14.87
N ALA A 96 -9.13 4.42 -15.59
CA ALA A 96 -8.72 3.08 -16.00
C ALA A 96 -8.46 2.15 -14.80
N ILE A 97 -7.81 2.66 -13.73
CA ILE A 97 -7.61 1.85 -12.51
C ILE A 97 -8.94 1.62 -11.75
N GLN A 98 -9.83 2.62 -11.70
CA GLN A 98 -11.15 2.45 -11.08
C GLN A 98 -12.05 1.45 -11.82
N GLN A 99 -11.92 1.37 -13.15
CA GLN A 99 -12.68 0.45 -13.99
C GLN A 99 -12.05 -0.95 -14.08
N GLY A 100 -10.92 -1.19 -13.39
CA GLY A 100 -10.19 -2.45 -13.45
C GLY A 100 -9.53 -2.73 -14.80
N GLN A 101 -9.34 -1.70 -15.63
CA GLN A 101 -8.66 -1.78 -16.92
C GLN A 101 -7.12 -1.70 -16.75
N ALA A 102 -6.66 -1.09 -15.67
CA ALA A 102 -5.27 -1.06 -15.24
C ALA A 102 -5.14 -1.59 -13.82
N ASP A 103 -4.00 -2.22 -13.52
CA ASP A 103 -3.65 -2.74 -12.20
C ASP A 103 -2.84 -1.71 -11.38
N ALA A 104 -2.11 -0.82 -12.05
CA ALA A 104 -1.35 0.26 -11.42
C ALA A 104 -1.31 1.53 -12.28
N VAL A 105 -1.17 2.70 -11.63
CA VAL A 105 -0.86 3.98 -12.29
C VAL A 105 0.50 4.45 -11.81
N ILE A 106 1.40 4.75 -12.75
CA ILE A 106 2.72 5.32 -12.45
C ILE A 106 2.77 6.75 -12.97
N TYR A 107 2.96 7.69 -12.05
CA TYR A 107 3.03 9.11 -12.31
C TYR A 107 3.69 9.86 -11.12
N ASP A 108 3.69 11.18 -11.18
CA ASP A 108 4.26 12.06 -10.17
C ASP A 108 3.65 11.82 -8.77
N ALA A 109 4.52 11.61 -7.78
CA ALA A 109 4.15 11.32 -6.39
C ALA A 109 3.11 12.28 -5.79
N PRO A 110 3.25 13.63 -5.84
CA PRO A 110 2.25 14.52 -5.25
C PRO A 110 0.87 14.40 -5.92
N VAL A 111 0.82 14.12 -7.23
CA VAL A 111 -0.43 13.94 -7.97
C VAL A 111 -1.12 12.64 -7.52
N LEU A 112 -0.36 11.55 -7.40
CA LEU A 112 -0.86 10.26 -6.92
C LEU A 112 -1.31 10.33 -5.45
N LEU A 113 -0.52 10.95 -4.57
CA LEU A 113 -0.84 11.13 -3.15
C LEU A 113 -2.10 11.97 -2.96
N TYR A 114 -2.25 13.05 -3.73
CA TYR A 114 -3.44 13.88 -3.69
C TYR A 114 -4.68 13.07 -4.06
N TYR A 115 -4.62 12.35 -5.18
CA TYR A 115 -5.73 11.51 -5.64
C TYR A 115 -6.09 10.43 -4.62
N ALA A 116 -5.10 9.69 -4.09
CA ALA A 116 -5.31 8.68 -3.06
C ALA A 116 -5.89 9.24 -1.76
N SER A 117 -5.58 10.50 -1.42
CA SER A 117 -6.10 11.17 -0.22
C SER A 117 -7.50 11.79 -0.41
N HIS A 118 -7.93 11.98 -1.66
CA HIS A 118 -9.19 12.65 -2.02
C HIS A 118 -10.11 11.71 -2.81
N GLU A 119 -10.20 11.86 -4.13
CA GLU A 119 -11.17 11.17 -4.99
C GLU A 119 -10.98 9.64 -5.01
N GLY A 120 -9.73 9.19 -4.87
CA GLY A 120 -9.34 7.79 -4.79
C GLY A 120 -9.36 7.20 -3.38
N LYS A 121 -9.75 7.97 -2.35
CA LYS A 121 -9.68 7.54 -0.96
C LYS A 121 -10.51 6.27 -0.71
N GLY A 122 -9.84 5.25 -0.17
CA GLY A 122 -10.44 3.94 0.11
C GLY A 122 -10.68 3.06 -1.12
N LYS A 123 -10.31 3.52 -2.32
CA LYS A 123 -10.41 2.77 -3.58
C LYS A 123 -9.04 2.41 -4.16
N VAL A 124 -8.06 3.29 -3.96
CA VAL A 124 -6.67 3.09 -4.37
C VAL A 124 -5.75 3.37 -3.20
N GLN A 125 -4.53 2.88 -3.33
CA GLN A 125 -3.44 3.16 -2.40
C GLN A 125 -2.15 3.41 -3.17
N THR A 126 -1.32 4.29 -2.64
CA THR A 126 0.04 4.49 -3.13
C THR A 126 0.94 3.42 -2.53
N VAL A 127 1.74 2.75 -3.37
CA VAL A 127 2.68 1.69 -3.00
C VAL A 127 4.04 1.96 -3.60
N GLY A 128 5.06 1.40 -2.98
CA GLY A 128 6.44 1.49 -3.45
C GLY A 128 7.13 2.81 -3.12
N ASN A 129 8.45 2.78 -3.26
CA ASN A 129 9.29 3.94 -3.02
C ASN A 129 9.30 4.89 -4.22
N ILE A 130 9.62 6.16 -3.95
CA ILE A 130 9.92 7.13 -5.00
C ILE A 130 11.18 6.67 -5.74
N PHE A 131 10.98 6.13 -6.94
CA PHE A 131 12.07 5.61 -7.80
C PHE A 131 12.86 6.72 -8.50
N ARG A 132 12.26 7.91 -8.65
CA ARG A 132 12.93 9.09 -9.22
C ARG A 132 12.57 10.33 -8.44
N LYS A 133 13.55 10.89 -7.72
CA LYS A 133 13.35 12.10 -6.93
C LYS A 133 13.41 13.33 -7.84
N GLU A 134 12.25 13.92 -8.10
CA GLU A 134 12.12 15.16 -8.86
C GLU A 134 11.68 16.29 -7.93
N SER A 135 12.31 17.47 -8.08
CA SER A 135 12.00 18.64 -7.25
C SER A 135 11.14 19.61 -8.05
N TYR A 136 9.98 19.98 -7.50
CA TYR A 136 9.17 21.07 -8.05
C TYR A 136 9.77 22.42 -7.69
N GLY A 137 9.76 23.33 -8.67
CA GLY A 137 10.29 24.67 -8.53
C GLY A 137 9.34 25.72 -9.08
N ILE A 138 9.40 26.92 -8.49
CA ILE A 138 8.70 28.10 -9.00
C ILE A 138 9.65 28.82 -9.95
N LEU A 139 9.23 29.00 -11.20
CA LEU A 139 10.02 29.66 -12.24
C LEU A 139 9.86 31.18 -12.14
N PHE A 140 10.97 31.89 -12.31
CA PHE A 140 11.00 33.34 -12.37
C PHE A 140 11.77 33.79 -13.63
N PRO A 141 11.42 34.93 -14.23
CA PRO A 141 12.25 35.56 -15.25
C PRO A 141 13.68 35.79 -14.73
N SER A 142 14.65 35.76 -15.64
CA SER A 142 16.02 36.16 -15.34
C SER A 142 16.04 37.53 -14.66
N ASN A 143 16.82 37.65 -13.59
CA ASN A 143 16.94 38.86 -12.75
C ASN A 143 15.65 39.32 -12.04
N SER A 144 14.66 38.44 -11.85
CA SER A 144 13.46 38.77 -11.06
C SER A 144 13.83 39.19 -9.62
N PRO A 145 13.35 40.37 -9.15
CA PRO A 145 13.61 40.83 -7.78
C PRO A 145 12.90 39.97 -6.72
N TYR A 146 11.91 39.15 -7.13
CA TYR A 146 11.10 38.34 -6.23
C TYR A 146 11.75 37.01 -5.86
N ARG A 147 12.70 36.51 -6.66
CA ARG A 147 13.31 35.18 -6.46
C ARG A 147 13.87 35.01 -5.04
N LYS A 148 14.63 36.00 -4.56
CA LYS A 148 15.24 35.97 -3.22
C LYS A 148 14.17 35.94 -2.12
N ARG A 149 13.20 36.87 -2.19
CA ARG A 149 12.13 37.00 -1.20
C ARG A 149 11.24 35.77 -1.12
N VAL A 150 10.94 35.14 -2.27
CA VAL A 150 10.15 33.90 -2.30
C VAL A 150 10.93 32.74 -1.70
N ASN A 151 12.22 32.59 -2.02
CA ASN A 151 13.05 31.54 -1.40
C ASN A 151 13.15 31.70 0.12
N GLU A 152 13.34 32.93 0.62
CA GLU A 152 13.35 33.21 2.07
C GLU A 152 12.01 32.86 2.74
N ALA A 153 10.88 33.15 2.08
CA ALA A 153 9.57 32.79 2.59
C ALA A 153 9.36 31.27 2.63
N LEU A 154 9.79 30.55 1.58
CA LEU A 154 9.72 29.10 1.51
C LEU A 154 10.57 28.43 2.61
N LEU A 155 11.77 28.97 2.89
CA LEU A 155 12.61 28.50 3.99
C LEU A 155 11.91 28.70 5.34
N LYS A 156 11.36 29.89 5.62
CA LYS A 156 10.63 30.16 6.86
C LYS A 156 9.45 29.22 7.08
N ILE A 157 8.69 28.93 6.00
CA ILE A 157 7.53 28.03 6.05
C ILE A 157 7.97 26.58 6.32
N ARG A 158 9.16 26.17 5.88
CA ARG A 158 9.73 24.86 6.23
C ARG A 158 10.22 24.82 7.67
N GLU A 159 10.97 25.82 8.11
CA GLU A 159 11.55 25.86 9.46
C GLU A 159 10.50 25.94 10.57
N ASN A 160 9.40 26.65 10.33
CA ASN A 160 8.34 26.81 11.32
C ASN A 160 7.29 25.68 11.29
N GLY A 161 7.49 24.63 10.48
CA GLY A 161 6.57 23.48 10.37
C GLY A 161 5.27 23.74 9.60
N THR A 162 5.05 24.95 9.07
CA THR A 162 3.86 25.26 8.26
C THR A 162 3.82 24.42 6.99
N TYR A 163 4.99 24.12 6.41
CA TYR A 163 5.11 23.24 5.24
C TYR A 163 4.55 21.85 5.55
N ASP A 164 4.93 21.26 6.68
CA ASP A 164 4.52 19.90 7.06
C ASP A 164 3.01 19.85 7.36
N GLN A 165 2.46 20.91 7.95
CA GLN A 165 1.02 21.06 8.14
C GLN A 165 0.26 21.11 6.81
N LEU A 166 0.77 21.90 5.85
CA LEU A 166 0.19 21.98 4.50
C LEU A 166 0.32 20.65 3.77
N TYR A 167 1.48 19.99 3.88
CA TYR A 167 1.70 18.68 3.29
C TYR A 167 0.69 17.67 3.83
N THR A 168 0.56 17.60 5.16
CA THR A 168 -0.38 16.69 5.83
C THR A 168 -1.83 16.97 5.44
N LYS A 169 -2.19 18.25 5.32
CA LYS A 169 -3.54 18.67 4.92
C LYS A 169 -3.90 18.19 3.49
N TRP A 170 -2.95 18.23 2.56
CA TRP A 170 -3.22 17.95 1.14
C TRP A 170 -2.87 16.53 0.69
N PHE A 171 -1.96 15.85 1.38
CA PHE A 171 -1.45 14.54 0.97
C PHE A 171 -1.57 13.47 2.07
N GLY A 172 -2.13 13.82 3.23
CA GLY A 172 -2.19 12.93 4.39
C GLY A 172 -0.86 12.83 5.14
N ALA A 173 -0.81 11.98 6.16
CA ALA A 173 0.42 11.74 6.90
C ALA A 173 1.53 11.25 5.96
N HIS A 174 2.79 11.62 6.21
CA HIS A 174 3.92 11.17 5.41
C HIS A 174 3.87 9.64 5.26
N ALA A 175 3.62 9.18 4.03
CA ALA A 175 3.83 7.78 3.68
C ALA A 175 5.33 7.52 3.90
N SER A 176 5.63 6.60 4.81
CA SER A 176 6.99 6.17 5.15
C SER A 176 7.40 5.00 4.27
#